data_AF-A0A947FP78-F1
#
_entry.id   AF-A0A947FP78-F1
#
_cell.length_a   1.000
_cell.length_b   1.000
_cell.length_c   1.000
_cell.angle_alpha   90.00
_cell.angle_beta   90.00
_cell.angle_gamma   90.00
#
_symmetry.space_group_name_H-M   'P 1'
#
loop_
_entity.id
_entity.type
_entity.pdbx_description
1 polymer ?
#
loop_
_entity_poly.entity_id
_entity_poly.type
_entity_poly.pdbx_seq_one_letter_code
_entity_poly.pdbx_strand_id
1 'polypeptide(L)'
;MADTEHFVRDDVRAFLDMLEAMGGQGVEEVGAEEGRTQMKTLGALAEAPARDLAVVKDLTCTGPAGDIPLRFYDAKENREAGPCVVFIHGGGFVIGDVEVYNSLCTEIA
;
A
#
# COMPACT_ATOMS: atom_id res chain seq x y z
N MET A 1 -14.58 18.97 -28.97
CA MET A 1 -13.97 18.34 -27.77
C MET A 1 -15.08 18.26 -26.75
N ALA A 2 -15.23 17.14 -26.02
CA ALA A 2 -16.31 17.04 -25.04
C ALA A 2 -15.99 18.04 -23.92
N ASP A 3 -16.73 19.15 -23.89
CA ASP A 3 -16.65 20.27 -22.95
C ASP A 3 -17.16 19.92 -21.54
N THR A 4 -17.15 18.64 -21.19
CA THR A 4 -17.59 18.16 -19.89
C THR A 4 -16.37 18.05 -19.00
N GLU A 5 -16.28 18.96 -18.03
CA GLU A 5 -15.38 18.81 -16.89
C GLU A 5 -15.52 17.39 -16.33
N HIS A 6 -14.38 16.70 -16.11
CA HIS A 6 -14.40 15.38 -15.53
C HIS A 6 -15.03 15.44 -14.14
N PHE A 7 -16.01 14.58 -13.88
CA PHE A 7 -16.55 14.45 -12.54
C PHE A 7 -15.46 13.91 -11.60
N VAL A 8 -15.20 14.65 -10.52
CA VAL A 8 -14.29 14.28 -9.43
C VAL A 8 -15.05 14.52 -8.13
N ARG A 9 -15.04 13.53 -7.23
CA ARG A 9 -15.62 13.69 -5.88
C ARG A 9 -14.90 14.81 -5.14
N ASP A 10 -15.61 15.54 -4.30
CA ASP A 10 -15.05 16.71 -3.59
C ASP A 10 -13.83 16.36 -2.73
N ASP A 11 -13.85 15.19 -2.08
CA ASP A 11 -12.73 14.69 -1.27
C ASP A 11 -11.50 14.32 -2.12
N VAL A 12 -11.72 13.69 -3.28
CA VAL A 12 -10.64 13.39 -4.24
C VAL A 12 -10.06 14.67 -4.82
N ARG A 13 -10.88 15.67 -5.14
CA ARG A 13 -10.41 16.96 -5.65
C ARG A 13 -9.52 17.66 -4.61
N ALA A 14 -9.97 17.72 -3.36
CA ALA A 14 -9.17 18.31 -2.27
C ALA A 14 -7.83 17.59 -2.08
N PHE A 15 -7.79 16.26 -2.23
CA PHE A 15 -6.56 15.50 -2.17
C PHE A 15 -5.62 15.80 -3.36
N LEU A 16 -6.15 15.92 -4.57
CA LEU A 16 -5.37 16.30 -5.75
C LEU A 16 -4.81 17.73 -5.64
N ASP A 17 -5.61 18.69 -5.18
CA ASP A 17 -5.17 20.07 -4.95
C ASP A 17 -4.04 20.13 -3.89
N MET A 18 -4.14 19.29 -2.84
CA MET A 18 -3.08 19.13 -1.85
C MET A 18 -1.79 18.60 -2.48
N LEU A 19 -1.87 17.56 -3.32
CA LEU A 19 -0.71 16.98 -4.00
C LEU A 19 -0.05 17.98 -4.97
N GLU A 20 -0.86 18.75 -5.71
CA GLU A 20 -0.36 19.81 -6.59
C GLU A 20 0.39 20.87 -5.79
N ALA A 21 -0.17 21.31 -4.65
CA ALA A 21 0.47 22.29 -3.78
C ALA A 21 1.79 21.78 -3.16
N MET A 22 1.94 20.47 -2.96
CA MET A 22 3.20 19.87 -2.49
C MET A 22 4.31 19.91 -3.56
N GLY A 23 3.97 20.03 -4.85
CA GLY A 23 4.95 20.17 -5.94
C GLY A 23 5.89 18.97 -6.10
N GLY A 24 5.45 17.78 -5.70
CA GLY A 24 6.25 16.56 -5.82
C GLY A 24 6.51 16.17 -7.27
N GLN A 25 7.69 15.60 -7.53
CA GLN A 25 8.04 15.05 -8.85
C GLN A 25 7.52 13.61 -9.00
N GLY A 26 7.26 13.20 -10.24
CA GLY A 26 6.89 11.82 -10.56
C GLY A 26 8.02 10.82 -10.30
N VAL A 27 7.66 9.55 -10.06
CA VAL A 27 8.62 8.46 -9.81
C VAL A 27 9.56 8.24 -11.00
N GLU A 28 9.07 8.49 -12.21
CA GLU A 28 9.83 8.46 -13.46
C GLU A 28 10.93 9.53 -13.54
N GLU A 29 10.79 10.63 -12.80
CA GLU A 29 11.76 11.71 -12.75
C GLU A 29 12.80 11.50 -11.66
N VAL A 30 12.36 11.08 -10.46
CA VAL A 30 13.24 10.93 -9.28
C VAL A 30 13.93 9.57 -9.22
N GLY A 31 13.43 8.57 -9.94
CA GLY A 31 13.96 7.22 -9.96
C GLY A 31 13.48 6.34 -8.79
N ALA A 32 13.90 5.08 -8.82
CA ALA A 32 13.32 4.02 -7.99
C ALA A 32 13.60 4.18 -6.48
N GLU A 33 14.80 4.60 -6.09
CA GLU A 33 15.15 4.72 -4.67
C GLU A 33 14.36 5.85 -4.00
N GLU A 34 14.36 7.04 -4.61
CA GLU A 34 13.60 8.17 -4.09
C GLU A 34 12.09 7.93 -4.18
N GLY A 35 11.61 7.32 -5.27
CA GLY A 35 10.20 6.95 -5.40
C GLY A 35 9.70 6.01 -4.30
N ARG A 36 10.54 5.09 -3.80
CA ARG A 36 10.21 4.25 -2.63
C ARG A 36 10.06 5.08 -1.36
N THR A 37 10.96 6.04 -1.13
CA THR A 37 10.92 6.94 0.02
C THR A 37 9.69 7.85 -0.02
N GLN A 38 9.38 8.40 -1.19
CA GLN A 38 8.18 9.23 -1.40
C GLN A 38 6.89 8.44 -1.14
N MET A 39 6.80 7.20 -1.63
CA MET A 39 5.61 6.37 -1.42
C MET A 39 5.37 6.06 0.06
N LYS A 40 6.44 5.77 0.82
CA LYS A 40 6.34 5.57 2.28
C LYS A 40 5.82 6.82 3.00
N THR A 41 6.32 7.98 2.60
CA THR A 41 5.93 9.26 3.20
C THR A 41 4.48 9.59 2.87
N LEU A 42 4.07 9.40 1.62
CA LEU A 42 2.69 9.65 1.19
C LEU A 42 1.70 8.68 1.85
N GLY A 43 2.07 7.41 1.98
CA GLY A 43 1.27 6.41 2.68
C GLY A 43 0.99 6.83 4.13
N ALA A 44 1.99 7.32 4.85
CA ALA A 44 1.82 7.79 6.24
C ALA A 44 0.85 8.99 6.38
N LEU A 45 0.64 9.77 5.31
CA LEU A 45 -0.28 10.91 5.29
C LEU A 45 -1.70 10.50 4.84
N ALA A 46 -1.80 9.60 3.87
CA ALA A 46 -3.04 9.31 3.16
C ALA A 46 -3.76 8.04 3.64
N GLU A 47 -3.03 7.08 4.21
CA GLU A 47 -3.60 5.81 4.65
C GLU A 47 -4.33 5.95 6.00
N ALA A 48 -5.38 5.15 6.17
CA ALA A 48 -6.00 4.99 7.46
C ALA A 48 -5.03 4.30 8.45
N PRO A 49 -5.20 4.51 9.77
CA PRO A 49 -4.47 3.74 10.76
C PRO A 49 -4.73 2.24 10.58
N ALA A 50 -3.68 1.43 10.78
CA ALA A 50 -3.82 -0.02 10.79
C ALA A 50 -4.81 -0.48 11.86
N ARG A 51 -5.55 -1.56 11.57
CA ARG A 51 -6.42 -2.24 12.53
C ARG A 51 -5.60 -3.02 13.53
N ASP A 52 -6.11 -3.07 14.76
CA ASP A 52 -5.58 -3.95 15.79
C ASP A 52 -6.00 -5.39 15.48
N LEU A 53 -5.03 -6.29 15.36
CA LEU A 53 -5.23 -7.68 14.99
C LEU A 53 -4.58 -8.60 16.01
N ALA A 54 -5.19 -9.75 16.23
CA ALA A 54 -4.64 -10.77 17.12
C ALA A 54 -3.28 -11.31 16.62
N VAL A 55 -3.07 -11.36 15.31
CA VAL A 55 -1.83 -11.82 14.70
C VAL A 55 -1.39 -10.86 13.61
N VAL A 56 -0.18 -10.31 13.79
CA VAL A 56 0.63 -9.73 12.74
C VAL A 56 2.00 -10.34 12.87
N LYS A 57 2.42 -11.15 11.89
CA LYS A 57 3.63 -11.96 12.01
C LYS A 57 4.43 -12.00 10.71
N ASP A 58 5.70 -11.65 10.81
CA ASP A 58 6.66 -11.84 9.73
C ASP A 58 7.02 -13.33 9.59
N LEU A 59 7.02 -13.79 8.35
CA LEU A 59 7.31 -15.16 7.93
C LEU A 59 8.28 -15.13 6.74
N THR A 60 8.78 -16.30 6.37
CA THR A 60 9.53 -16.51 5.13
C THR A 60 9.08 -17.80 4.45
N CYS A 61 9.22 -17.84 3.13
CA CYS A 61 9.13 -19.09 2.37
C CYS A 61 10.29 -19.18 1.36
N THR A 62 10.66 -20.40 0.97
CA THR A 62 11.73 -20.61 -0.02
C THR A 62 11.26 -20.21 -1.42
N GLY A 63 12.02 -19.35 -2.07
CA GLY A 63 11.80 -18.91 -3.45
C GLY A 63 12.93 -19.31 -4.41
N PRO A 64 12.76 -19.09 -5.72
CA PRO A 64 13.72 -19.49 -6.75
C PRO A 64 15.04 -18.72 -6.73
N ALA A 65 15.08 -17.55 -6.06
CA ALA A 65 16.27 -16.70 -5.95
C ALA A 65 16.69 -16.44 -4.48
N GLY A 66 16.22 -17.29 -3.55
CA GLY A 66 16.37 -17.10 -2.11
C GLY A 66 15.03 -17.01 -1.40
N ASP A 67 15.06 -16.80 -0.09
CA ASP A 67 13.86 -16.70 0.73
C ASP A 67 13.06 -15.43 0.40
N ILE A 68 11.74 -15.58 0.36
CA ILE A 68 10.79 -14.50 0.12
C ILE A 68 10.19 -14.08 1.48
N PRO A 69 10.34 -12.81 1.88
CA PRO A 69 9.70 -12.31 3.10
C PRO A 69 8.19 -12.20 2.89
N LEU A 70 7.43 -12.57 3.92
CA LEU A 70 5.96 -12.52 3.96
C LEU A 70 5.53 -11.90 5.28
N ARG A 71 4.33 -11.30 5.31
CA ARG A 71 3.65 -10.95 6.56
C ARG A 71 2.27 -11.59 6.58
N PHE A 72 1.98 -12.31 7.66
CA PHE A 72 0.71 -12.96 7.91
C PHE A 72 -0.12 -12.08 8.85
N TYR A 73 -1.38 -11.87 8.47
CA TYR A 73 -2.35 -11.06 9.20
C TYR A 73 -3.55 -11.93 9.53
N ASP A 74 -4.01 -11.87 10.78
CA ASP A 74 -5.18 -12.61 11.21
C ASP A 74 -5.89 -11.92 12.39
N ALA A 75 -7.20 -11.73 12.27
CA ALA A 75 -8.03 -11.24 13.38
C ALA A 75 -8.16 -12.25 14.55
N LYS A 76 -7.72 -13.51 14.39
CA LYS A 76 -7.83 -14.58 15.39
C LYS A 76 -6.49 -15.28 15.61
N GLU A 77 -6.14 -15.58 16.86
CA GLU A 77 -4.96 -16.41 17.19
C GLU A 77 -5.10 -17.86 16.70
N ASN A 78 -6.34 -18.36 16.67
CA ASN A 78 -6.66 -19.74 16.28
C ASN A 78 -7.91 -19.73 15.37
N ARG A 79 -7.86 -20.51 14.28
CA ARG A 79 -8.99 -20.70 13.35
C ARG A 79 -9.03 -22.11 12.77
N GLU A 80 -10.21 -22.52 12.32
CA GLU A 80 -10.38 -23.74 11.54
C GLU A 80 -9.84 -23.58 10.12
N ALA A 81 -9.65 -24.69 9.40
CA ALA A 81 -9.21 -24.67 8.02
C ALA A 81 -10.18 -23.89 7.12
N GLY A 82 -9.64 -23.05 6.25
CA GLY A 82 -10.43 -22.19 5.37
C GLY A 82 -9.59 -21.52 4.29
N PRO A 83 -10.21 -20.69 3.44
CA PRO A 83 -9.49 -19.94 2.42
C PRO A 83 -8.51 -18.95 3.06
N CYS A 84 -7.40 -18.70 2.36
CA CYS A 84 -6.42 -17.69 2.72
C CYS A 84 -6.29 -16.68 1.57
N VAL A 85 -6.17 -15.40 1.91
CA VAL A 85 -5.91 -14.33 0.94
C VAL A 85 -4.40 -14.23 0.77
N VAL A 86 -3.94 -14.33 -0.48
CA VAL A 86 -2.56 -14.00 -0.84
C VAL A 86 -2.57 -12.61 -1.46
N PHE A 87 -2.09 -11.62 -0.70
CA PHE A 87 -1.98 -10.24 -1.16
C PHE A 87 -0.61 -10.00 -1.80
N ILE A 88 -0.60 -9.34 -2.96
CA ILE A 88 0.62 -8.90 -3.66
C ILE A 88 0.49 -7.40 -3.87
N HIS A 89 1.42 -6.64 -3.32
CA HIS A 89 1.32 -5.19 -3.30
C HIS A 89 1.49 -4.55 -4.68
N GLY A 90 0.89 -3.37 -4.87
CA GLY A 90 1.07 -2.53 -6.05
C GLY A 90 2.39 -1.77 -6.03
N GLY A 91 2.53 -0.78 -6.93
CA GLY A 91 3.76 0.00 -7.08
C GLY A 91 4.57 -0.36 -8.33
N GLY A 92 3.92 -0.95 -9.34
CA GLY A 92 4.49 -1.16 -10.67
C GLY A 92 5.72 -2.08 -10.68
N PHE A 93 5.88 -2.96 -9.68
CA PHE A 93 7.06 -3.80 -9.47
C PHE A 93 8.38 -3.03 -9.23
N VAL A 94 8.31 -1.75 -8.88
CA VAL A 94 9.48 -0.89 -8.65
C VAL A 94 9.48 -0.32 -7.22
N ILE A 95 8.32 0.17 -6.77
CA ILE A 95 8.12 0.80 -5.47
C ILE A 95 7.12 0.02 -4.61
N GLY A 96 7.00 0.43 -3.34
CA GLY A 96 6.16 -0.23 -2.35
C GLY A 96 6.89 -1.38 -1.63
N ASP A 97 6.44 -1.66 -0.42
CA ASP A 97 6.84 -2.81 0.37
C ASP A 97 5.70 -3.20 1.34
N VAL A 98 5.95 -4.19 2.19
CA VAL A 98 4.96 -4.69 3.16
C VAL A 98 4.49 -3.62 4.16
N GLU A 99 5.33 -2.62 4.45
CA GLU A 99 4.98 -1.56 5.41
C GLU A 99 4.02 -0.55 4.79
N VAL A 100 4.25 -0.18 3.52
CA VAL A 100 3.34 0.74 2.79
C VAL A 100 1.91 0.21 2.73
N TYR A 101 1.75 -1.11 2.60
CA TYR A 101 0.44 -1.75 2.48
C TYR A 101 -0.06 -2.38 3.78
N ASN A 102 0.62 -2.14 4.91
CA ASN A 102 0.28 -2.75 6.19
C ASN A 102 -1.16 -2.39 6.60
N SER A 103 -1.53 -1.11 6.57
CA SER A 103 -2.88 -0.65 6.94
C SER A 103 -3.97 -1.33 6.11
N LEU A 104 -3.81 -1.36 4.77
CA LEU A 104 -4.76 -2.02 3.89
C LEU A 104 -4.86 -3.53 4.19
N CYS A 105 -3.74 -4.22 4.39
CA CYS A 105 -3.75 -5.63 4.75
C CYS A 105 -4.46 -5.88 6.08
N THR A 106 -4.31 -4.98 7.07
CA THR A 106 -5.06 -5.10 8.33
C THR A 106 -6.56 -4.80 8.19
N GLU A 107 -6.97 -4.00 7.21
CA GLU A 107 -8.39 -3.77 6.90
C GLU A 107 -9.04 -4.98 6.22
N ILE A 108 -8.27 -5.70 5.41
CA ILE A 108 -8.75 -6.89 4.69
C ILE A 108 -8.91 -8.10 5.62
N ALA A 109 -8.02 -8.24 6.63
CA ALA A 109 -7.92 -9.41 7.50
C ALA A 109 -9.00 -9.49 8.59
#